data_AF-U5G7W3-F1
#
_entry.id   AF-U5G7W3-F1
#
_cell.length_a   1.000
_cell.length_b   1.000
_cell.length_c   1.000
_cell.angle_alpha   90.00
_cell.angle_beta   90.00
_cell.angle_gamma   90.00
#
_symmetry.space_group_name_H-M   'P 1'
#
loop_
_entity.id
_entity.type
_entity.pdbx_description
1 polymer ?
#
loop_
_entity_poly.entity_id
_entity_poly.type
_entity_poly.pdbx_seq_one_letter_code
_entity_poly.pdbx_strand_id
1 'polypeptide(L)'
;MDNNNNKPCSSNKIIKTSDGCEIVLELSQNAPFFDKKKNLLHSMGFDIREQVQFHRSSCPDAIATILERVLQIARIIHLDEVELYFGKVNDCSSLEYWSPRNEVEALNSVLSLINSYSSYERQKEVNFLQTLQDEVLKRIQEFTDKNKVESRIDRSCSCDKEKCLEKWGESNGVKTSLKIACVEGAGRGAIATKDLKVGDIALEIPVSIIISEEHVHKSDMYHILEKIDGITSETMLLLWSMKERHNCSSKFKIYFDTLPEEFKTGLSFGVDAIMALDGTLLLEEIMQAKEHLRVQYDELVPPLCKNYPDVFLPELYTWEQFLWACELWYSNSMKVMFVDGKLRTCLIPIAGFLNHSLYPHIVHYGKVDSATNTLKFPLTRPCCFGEQCCLSYGNFSSSHLITFYGFMPQGDNPCDVIPLDIDVGDADCIEGCPTSSWTSHMVRGTWLSNNHNIFYYGLPSPLLDYLRGARSPAPHTKTIEISNLENEIEVLKDLQSTFSSMMENLGDTDLVDSDDASWDVKLALEFKDLQRRIVSSILTSCAAGLNLVQDELSEL
;
A
#
# COMPACT_ATOMS: atom_id res chain seq x y z
N MET A 1 3.28 -14.48 -1.51
CA MET A 1 2.29 -15.13 -2.39
C MET A 1 0.97 -15.05 -1.66
N ASP A 2 0.08 -14.11 -2.02
CA ASP A 2 -1.16 -13.91 -1.26
C ASP A 2 -2.36 -13.90 -2.20
N ASN A 3 -2.98 -15.06 -2.33
CA ASN A 3 -4.14 -15.29 -3.17
C ASN A 3 -5.42 -15.14 -2.35
N ASN A 4 -5.90 -13.90 -2.21
CA ASN A 4 -7.15 -13.65 -1.52
C ASN A 4 -8.36 -13.63 -2.47
N ASN A 5 -9.24 -14.61 -2.29
CA ASN A 5 -10.47 -14.80 -3.06
C ASN A 5 -11.55 -13.76 -2.71
N ASN A 6 -11.37 -12.51 -3.15
CA ASN A 6 -12.39 -11.46 -3.03
C ASN A 6 -13.55 -11.64 -4.03
N LYS A 7 -14.39 -12.64 -3.76
CA LYS A 7 -15.82 -12.54 -4.12
C LYS A 7 -16.44 -11.44 -3.24
N PRO A 8 -17.18 -10.46 -3.80
CA PRO A 8 -17.94 -9.52 -2.99
C PRO A 8 -19.20 -10.22 -2.45
N CYS A 9 -19.00 -11.07 -1.45
CA CYS A 9 -20.07 -11.50 -0.56
C CYS A 9 -20.04 -10.55 0.64
N SER A 10 -20.42 -9.28 0.44
CA SER A 10 -20.60 -8.37 1.57
C SER A 10 -21.84 -8.82 2.33
N SER A 11 -21.63 -9.58 3.39
CA SER A 11 -22.61 -9.81 4.45
C SER A 11 -23.12 -8.49 5.05
N ASN A 12 -22.27 -7.45 5.01
CA ASN A 12 -22.62 -6.06 5.30
C ASN A 12 -23.83 -5.63 4.48
N LYS A 13 -24.90 -5.21 5.16
CA LYS A 13 -26.17 -4.81 4.53
C LYS A 13 -26.94 -3.88 5.46
N ILE A 14 -27.81 -3.05 4.87
CA ILE A 14 -28.80 -2.28 5.61
C ILE A 14 -30.12 -3.07 5.60
N ILE A 15 -30.67 -3.33 6.79
CA ILE A 15 -31.96 -4.01 6.98
C ILE A 15 -32.97 -2.96 7.46
N LYS A 16 -34.21 -3.05 6.96
CA LYS A 16 -35.32 -2.23 7.42
C LYS A 16 -35.95 -2.81 8.70
N THR A 17 -36.19 -1.97 9.71
CA THR A 17 -36.90 -2.35 10.93
C THR A 17 -38.24 -1.59 11.04
N SER A 18 -39.05 -1.87 12.07
CA SER A 18 -40.31 -1.16 12.33
C SER A 18 -40.08 0.35 12.49
N ASP A 19 -39.06 0.69 13.28
CA ASP A 19 -38.84 2.05 13.81
C ASP A 19 -37.64 2.77 13.16
N GLY A 20 -37.00 2.14 12.16
CA GLY A 20 -35.94 2.72 11.36
C GLY A 20 -35.17 1.70 10.52
N CYS A 21 -33.86 1.70 10.67
CA CYS A 21 -32.91 0.86 9.92
C CYS A 21 -31.92 0.19 10.86
N GLU A 22 -31.28 -0.87 10.39
CA GLU A 22 -30.18 -1.56 11.05
C GLU A 22 -29.04 -1.72 10.05
N ILE A 23 -27.83 -1.28 10.40
CA ILE A 23 -26.63 -1.57 9.63
C ILE A 23 -25.98 -2.80 10.26
N VAL A 24 -25.89 -3.87 9.47
CA VAL A 24 -25.13 -5.06 9.82
C VAL A 24 -23.72 -4.90 9.25
N LEU A 25 -22.71 -5.09 10.09
CA LEU A 25 -21.31 -5.22 9.70
C LEU A 25 -20.78 -6.57 10.16
N GLU A 26 -20.06 -7.29 9.31
CA GLU A 26 -19.57 -8.63 9.62
C GLU A 26 -18.14 -8.82 9.11
N LEU A 27 -17.24 -9.21 10.03
CA LEU A 27 -15.88 -9.62 9.68
C LEU A 27 -15.93 -11.00 9.02
N SER A 28 -15.56 -11.06 7.73
CA SER A 28 -15.50 -12.31 6.96
C SER A 28 -14.49 -13.29 7.55
N GLN A 29 -14.87 -14.56 7.70
CA GLN A 29 -13.98 -15.65 8.15
C GLN A 29 -12.74 -15.85 7.25
N ASN A 30 -12.80 -15.40 5.99
CA ASN A 30 -11.68 -15.45 5.04
C ASN A 30 -10.83 -14.16 5.05
N ALA A 31 -11.06 -13.22 5.98
CA ALA A 31 -10.29 -11.99 6.05
C ALA A 31 -8.84 -12.25 6.53
N PRO A 32 -7.83 -11.54 5.98
CA PRO A 32 -6.49 -11.51 6.55
C PRO A 32 -6.54 -11.18 8.03
N PHE A 33 -5.74 -11.92 8.82
CA PHE A 33 -5.59 -11.73 10.25
C PHE A 33 -6.92 -11.80 11.02
N PHE A 34 -7.85 -12.65 10.57
CA PHE A 34 -9.20 -12.80 11.14
C PHE A 34 -9.21 -12.86 12.68
N ASP A 35 -8.41 -13.73 13.29
CA ASP A 35 -8.40 -13.88 14.76
C ASP A 35 -7.87 -12.64 15.48
N LYS A 36 -6.86 -11.95 14.93
CA LYS A 36 -6.35 -10.68 15.48
C LYS A 36 -7.43 -9.58 15.40
N LYS A 37 -8.09 -9.43 14.25
CA LYS A 37 -9.19 -8.47 14.04
C LYS A 37 -10.41 -8.77 14.92
N LYS A 38 -10.78 -10.04 15.05
CA LYS A 38 -11.84 -10.53 15.94
C LYS A 38 -11.55 -10.19 17.39
N ASN A 39 -10.33 -10.45 17.86
CA ASN A 39 -9.92 -10.13 19.23
C ASN A 39 -9.98 -8.62 19.48
N LEU A 40 -9.58 -7.79 18.50
CA LEU A 40 -9.67 -6.33 18.59
C LEU A 40 -11.12 -5.81 18.58
N LEU A 41 -12.02 -6.40 17.77
CA LEU A 41 -13.45 -6.11 17.84
C LEU A 41 -14.00 -6.40 19.23
N HIS A 42 -13.72 -7.59 19.78
CA HIS A 42 -14.17 -7.99 21.10
C HIS A 42 -13.59 -7.13 22.23
N SER A 43 -12.32 -6.69 22.15
CA SER A 43 -11.74 -5.78 23.15
C SER A 43 -12.35 -4.37 23.11
N MET A 44 -12.88 -3.96 21.96
CA MET A 44 -13.65 -2.71 21.80
C MET A 44 -15.16 -2.89 22.07
N GLY A 45 -15.61 -4.08 22.48
CA GLY A 45 -17.00 -4.37 22.83
C GLY A 45 -17.94 -4.65 21.64
N PHE A 46 -17.38 -5.02 20.48
CA PHE A 46 -18.13 -5.42 19.28
C PHE A 46 -18.12 -6.93 19.06
N ASP A 47 -19.17 -7.44 18.42
CA ASP A 47 -19.21 -8.81 17.91
C ASP A 47 -18.62 -8.93 16.50
N ILE A 48 -18.28 -10.18 16.10
CA ILE A 48 -17.84 -10.52 14.73
C ILE A 48 -18.88 -10.05 13.69
N ARG A 49 -20.16 -10.11 14.07
CA ARG A 49 -21.31 -9.64 13.29
C ARG A 49 -22.12 -8.66 14.13
N GLU A 50 -21.74 -7.40 14.05
CA GLU A 50 -22.35 -6.31 14.81
C GLU A 50 -23.63 -5.80 14.13
N GLN A 51 -24.65 -5.49 14.93
CA GLN A 51 -25.93 -4.94 14.49
C GLN A 51 -26.12 -3.54 15.09
N VAL A 52 -25.96 -2.52 14.26
CA VAL A 52 -26.08 -1.13 14.68
C VAL A 52 -27.47 -0.61 14.31
N GLN A 53 -28.32 -0.37 15.30
CA GLN A 53 -29.70 0.11 15.08
C GLN A 53 -29.79 1.64 15.02
N PHE A 54 -30.72 2.12 14.18
CA PHE A 54 -31.00 3.53 13.94
C PHE A 54 -32.51 3.78 13.99
N HIS A 55 -32.94 4.84 14.69
CA HIS A 55 -34.34 5.23 14.79
C HIS A 55 -34.65 6.43 13.89
N ARG A 56 -35.85 6.51 13.32
CA ARG A 56 -36.27 7.62 12.42
C ARG A 56 -36.27 9.01 13.08
N SER A 57 -36.17 9.09 14.40
CA SER A 57 -36.18 10.33 15.20
C SER A 57 -34.80 10.76 15.73
N SER A 58 -33.70 10.14 15.30
CA SER A 58 -32.35 10.50 15.73
C SER A 58 -32.01 11.96 15.37
N CYS A 59 -31.52 12.73 16.34
CA CYS A 59 -30.94 14.05 16.09
C CYS A 59 -29.59 13.94 15.37
N PRO A 60 -29.06 15.02 14.77
CA PRO A 60 -27.75 15.01 14.11
C PRO A 60 -26.61 14.47 14.98
N ASP A 61 -26.59 14.82 16.27
CA ASP A 61 -25.57 14.33 17.21
C ASP A 61 -25.63 12.80 17.41
N ALA A 62 -26.85 12.23 17.40
CA ALA A 62 -27.04 10.79 17.43
C ALA A 62 -26.57 10.14 16.11
N ILE A 63 -26.81 10.78 14.96
CA ILE A 63 -26.31 10.27 13.66
C ILE A 63 -24.78 10.26 13.64
N ALA A 64 -24.12 11.33 14.09
CA ALA A 64 -22.66 11.40 14.20
C ALA A 64 -22.11 10.33 15.15
N THR A 65 -22.75 10.13 16.31
CA THR A 65 -22.39 9.08 17.29
C THR A 65 -22.46 7.68 16.69
N ILE A 66 -23.55 7.38 15.96
CA ILE A 66 -23.73 6.04 15.40
C ILE A 66 -22.82 5.84 14.17
N LEU A 67 -22.57 6.89 13.37
CA LEU A 67 -21.57 6.85 12.30
C LEU A 67 -20.18 6.52 12.86
N GLU A 68 -19.78 7.11 14.00
CA GLU A 68 -18.48 6.81 14.61
C GLU A 68 -18.37 5.32 15.01
N ARG A 69 -19.42 4.75 15.61
CA ARG A 69 -19.48 3.31 15.93
C ARG A 69 -19.34 2.44 14.67
N VAL A 70 -20.05 2.79 13.59
CA VAL A 70 -19.96 2.11 12.29
C VAL A 70 -18.55 2.22 11.70
N LEU A 71 -17.91 3.39 11.81
CA LEU A 71 -16.56 3.61 11.30
C LEU A 71 -15.50 2.86 12.11
N GLN A 72 -15.59 2.80 13.44
CA GLN A 72 -14.67 1.99 14.26
C GLN A 72 -14.64 0.52 13.81
N ILE A 73 -15.81 -0.09 13.59
CA ILE A 73 -15.92 -1.47 13.09
C ILE A 73 -15.36 -1.59 11.67
N ALA A 74 -15.69 -0.64 10.78
CA ALA A 74 -15.21 -0.64 9.40
C ALA A 74 -13.67 -0.52 9.31
N ARG A 75 -13.06 0.38 10.09
CA ARG A 75 -11.60 0.55 10.19
C ARG A 75 -10.92 -0.74 10.60
N ILE A 76 -11.42 -1.43 11.63
CA ILE A 76 -10.89 -2.73 12.11
C ILE A 76 -10.99 -3.81 11.03
N ILE A 77 -12.12 -3.90 10.32
CA ILE A 77 -12.30 -4.85 9.21
C ILE A 77 -11.23 -4.64 8.12
N HIS A 78 -10.88 -3.38 7.84
CA HIS A 78 -9.93 -3.01 6.78
C HIS A 78 -8.45 -2.99 7.17
N LEU A 79 -8.09 -3.24 8.44
CA LEU A 79 -6.68 -3.19 8.86
C LEU A 79 -5.78 -4.15 8.08
N ASP A 80 -4.57 -3.70 7.75
CA ASP A 80 -3.48 -4.57 7.32
C ASP A 80 -2.61 -5.06 8.50
N GLU A 81 -1.54 -5.78 8.19
CA GLU A 81 -0.61 -6.34 9.19
C GLU A 81 0.11 -5.27 10.00
N VAL A 82 0.61 -4.22 9.35
CA VAL A 82 1.35 -3.12 9.95
C VAL A 82 0.40 -2.30 10.82
N GLU A 83 -0.81 -2.03 10.33
CA GLU A 83 -1.85 -1.37 11.12
C GLU A 83 -2.31 -2.19 12.33
N LEU A 84 -2.35 -3.53 12.24
CA LEU A 84 -2.64 -4.40 13.38
C LEU A 84 -1.49 -4.46 14.39
N TYR A 85 -0.24 -4.44 13.92
CA TYR A 85 0.95 -4.54 14.75
C TYR A 85 1.22 -3.25 15.55
N PHE A 86 1.07 -2.09 14.90
CA PHE A 86 1.22 -0.77 15.53
C PHE A 86 -0.11 -0.18 16.07
N GLY A 87 -1.23 -0.87 15.83
CA GLY A 87 -2.55 -0.50 16.33
C GLY A 87 -2.65 -0.60 17.85
N LYS A 88 -3.43 0.28 18.46
CA LYS A 88 -3.59 0.31 19.93
C LYS A 88 -4.39 -0.90 20.42
N VAL A 89 -3.80 -1.67 21.34
CA VAL A 89 -4.54 -2.60 22.20
C VAL A 89 -4.58 -2.01 23.61
N ASN A 90 -5.74 -1.45 23.97
CA ASN A 90 -6.18 -1.05 25.31
C ASN A 90 -5.22 -0.21 26.18
N ASP A 91 -5.44 1.10 26.23
CA ASP A 91 -5.97 1.74 27.45
C ASP A 91 -6.40 3.20 27.18
N CYS A 92 -7.60 3.54 27.63
CA CYS A 92 -8.24 4.86 27.75
C CYS A 92 -7.95 5.98 26.71
N SER A 93 -9.02 6.48 26.07
CA SER A 93 -9.17 7.80 25.39
C SER A 93 -8.64 8.00 23.95
N SER A 94 -9.59 7.95 23.01
CA SER A 94 -9.92 9.00 22.01
C SER A 94 -8.90 9.50 20.96
N LEU A 95 -7.75 8.88 20.75
CA LEU A 95 -7.02 9.00 19.47
C LEU A 95 -6.52 7.64 18.99
N GLU A 96 -7.33 7.01 18.14
CA GLU A 96 -6.93 5.90 17.29
C GLU A 96 -6.14 6.46 16.10
N TYR A 97 -4.98 5.88 15.77
CA TYR A 97 -4.22 6.25 14.56
C TYR A 97 -4.43 5.18 13.50
N TRP A 98 -5.19 5.53 12.47
CA TRP A 98 -5.45 4.72 11.28
C TRP A 98 -4.66 5.29 10.11
N SER A 99 -4.19 4.46 9.16
CA SER A 99 -3.52 5.01 7.99
C SER A 99 -4.49 5.87 7.15
N PRO A 100 -3.96 6.84 6.38
CA PRO A 100 -4.76 7.58 5.41
C PRO A 100 -5.59 6.70 4.46
N ARG A 101 -5.04 5.54 4.08
CA ARG A 101 -5.70 4.57 3.20
C ARG A 101 -6.86 3.86 3.92
N ASN A 102 -6.66 3.43 5.16
CA ASN A 102 -7.70 2.77 5.96
C ASN A 102 -8.88 3.69 6.23
N GLU A 103 -8.65 4.95 6.58
CA GLU A 103 -9.74 5.93 6.80
C GLU A 103 -10.57 6.13 5.51
N VAL A 104 -9.92 6.25 4.35
CA VAL A 104 -10.60 6.36 3.05
C VAL A 104 -11.35 5.07 2.71
N GLU A 105 -10.77 3.90 2.92
CA GLU A 105 -11.39 2.59 2.67
C GLU A 105 -12.63 2.38 3.57
N ALA A 106 -12.52 2.71 4.86
CA ALA A 106 -13.61 2.63 5.83
C ALA A 106 -14.78 3.55 5.46
N LEU A 107 -14.51 4.85 5.22
CA LEU A 107 -15.52 5.82 4.79
C LEU A 107 -16.21 5.39 3.49
N ASN A 108 -15.46 4.89 2.51
CA ASN A 108 -16.02 4.45 1.23
C ASN A 108 -16.79 3.14 1.31
N SER A 109 -16.40 2.21 2.19
CA SER A 109 -17.16 0.98 2.41
C SER A 109 -18.53 1.27 3.04
N VAL A 110 -18.61 2.23 3.96
CA VAL A 110 -19.88 2.73 4.54
C VAL A 110 -20.70 3.47 3.49
N LEU A 111 -20.08 4.36 2.70
CA LEU A 111 -20.78 5.06 1.61
C LEU A 111 -21.33 4.11 0.54
N SER A 112 -20.55 3.10 0.16
CA SER A 112 -20.94 2.05 -0.79
C SER A 112 -22.12 1.24 -0.25
N LEU A 113 -22.09 0.89 1.04
CA LEU A 113 -23.18 0.21 1.72
C LEU A 113 -24.48 1.02 1.69
N ILE A 114 -24.43 2.32 2.00
CA ILE A 114 -25.59 3.23 1.90
C ILE A 114 -26.08 3.36 0.45
N ASN A 115 -25.16 3.46 -0.52
CA ASN A 115 -25.50 3.57 -1.93
C ASN A 115 -26.09 2.28 -2.52
N SER A 116 -25.75 1.11 -1.96
CA SER A 116 -26.32 -0.19 -2.36
C SER A 116 -27.78 -0.35 -1.97
N TYR A 117 -28.26 0.44 -0.99
CA TYR A 117 -29.64 0.38 -0.52
C TYR A 117 -30.63 0.89 -1.58
N SER A 118 -31.71 0.13 -1.76
CA SER A 118 -32.62 0.22 -2.91
C SER A 118 -33.19 1.63 -3.10
N SER A 119 -33.22 2.11 -4.34
CA SER A 119 -33.78 3.44 -4.68
C SER A 119 -35.27 3.57 -4.33
N TYR A 120 -36.04 2.46 -4.42
CA TYR A 120 -37.44 2.41 -4.01
C TYR A 120 -37.61 2.46 -2.47
N GLU A 121 -36.65 1.94 -1.72
CA GLU A 121 -36.67 1.99 -0.26
C GLU A 121 -36.19 3.35 0.26
N ARG A 122 -35.15 3.93 -0.37
CA ARG A 122 -34.72 5.32 -0.14
C ARG A 122 -35.88 6.31 -0.28
N GLN A 123 -36.76 6.14 -1.26
CA GLN A 123 -37.94 7.02 -1.43
C GLN A 123 -38.92 7.07 -0.24
N LYS A 124 -38.85 6.12 0.71
CA LYS A 124 -39.68 6.15 1.94
C LYS A 124 -38.92 6.64 3.17
N GLU A 125 -37.60 6.78 3.09
CA GLU A 125 -36.70 7.10 4.22
C GLU A 125 -35.70 8.22 3.85
N VAL A 126 -36.08 9.04 2.86
CA VAL A 126 -35.26 10.01 2.12
C VAL A 126 -34.39 10.88 3.02
N ASN A 127 -34.93 11.39 4.13
CA ASN A 127 -34.22 12.38 4.93
C ASN A 127 -33.04 11.77 5.73
N PHE A 128 -33.21 10.58 6.31
CA PHE A 128 -32.22 10.02 7.25
C PHE A 128 -31.01 9.43 6.54
N LEU A 129 -31.20 8.55 5.54
CA LEU A 129 -30.08 7.95 4.81
C LEU A 129 -29.31 9.01 4.01
N GLN A 130 -29.98 10.08 3.58
CA GLN A 130 -29.32 11.25 3.01
C GLN A 130 -28.47 11.97 4.07
N THR A 131 -28.98 12.25 5.27
CA THR A 131 -28.16 12.87 6.34
C THR A 131 -26.94 12.01 6.73
N LEU A 132 -27.07 10.69 6.79
CA LEU A 132 -25.94 9.79 7.03
C LEU A 132 -24.93 9.82 5.87
N GLN A 133 -25.40 9.80 4.62
CA GLN A 133 -24.56 9.95 3.44
C GLN A 133 -23.84 11.30 3.42
N ASP A 134 -24.53 12.39 3.75
CA ASP A 134 -23.99 13.74 3.76
C ASP A 134 -22.91 13.90 4.85
N GLU A 135 -23.09 13.31 6.04
CA GLU A 135 -22.05 13.30 7.09
C GLU A 135 -20.84 12.43 6.69
N VAL A 136 -21.03 11.28 6.03
CA VAL A 136 -19.90 10.49 5.47
C VAL A 136 -19.14 11.27 4.41
N LEU A 137 -19.84 11.94 3.48
CA LEU A 137 -19.22 12.78 2.46
C LEU A 137 -18.48 13.98 3.07
N LYS A 138 -19.03 14.57 4.14
CA LYS A 138 -18.39 15.63 4.93
C LYS A 138 -17.11 15.13 5.59
N ARG A 139 -17.08 13.94 6.21
CA ARG A 139 -15.85 13.33 6.76
C ARG A 139 -14.80 13.09 5.68
N ILE A 140 -15.20 12.62 4.49
CA ILE A 140 -14.28 12.46 3.34
C ILE A 140 -13.72 13.83 2.89
N GLN A 141 -14.54 14.89 2.90
CA GLN A 141 -14.09 16.25 2.56
C GLN A 141 -13.12 16.80 3.62
N GLU A 142 -13.45 16.69 4.92
CA GLU A 142 -12.58 17.09 6.04
C GLU A 142 -11.22 16.38 5.99
N PHE A 143 -11.23 15.06 5.70
CA PHE A 143 -10.03 14.28 5.47
C PHE A 143 -9.24 14.75 4.23
N THR A 144 -9.93 15.09 3.14
CA THR A 144 -9.31 15.57 1.90
C THR A 144 -8.63 16.93 2.10
N ASP A 145 -9.30 17.85 2.79
CA ASP A 145 -8.79 19.20 3.07
C ASP A 145 -7.59 19.16 4.03
N LYS A 146 -7.62 18.28 5.04
CA LYS A 146 -6.49 18.07 5.97
C LYS A 146 -5.24 17.53 5.28
N ASN A 147 -5.39 16.70 4.26
CA ASN A 147 -4.31 15.95 3.63
C ASN A 147 -4.05 16.38 2.16
N LYS A 148 -4.38 17.62 1.83
CA LYS A 148 -4.24 18.15 0.47
C LYS A 148 -2.77 18.36 0.11
N VAL A 149 -2.30 17.64 -0.91
CA VAL A 149 -0.94 17.80 -1.47
C VAL A 149 -1.01 18.77 -2.65
N GLU A 150 -0.24 19.87 -2.60
CA GLU A 150 -0.08 20.77 -3.75
C GLU A 150 0.77 20.09 -4.83
N SER A 151 0.19 19.83 -5.99
CA SER A 151 0.90 19.36 -7.18
C SER A 151 1.09 20.52 -8.16
N ARG A 152 2.30 20.67 -8.69
CA ARG A 152 2.65 21.68 -9.69
C ARG A 152 2.95 21.02 -11.02
N ILE A 153 2.42 21.58 -12.10
CA ILE A 153 2.67 21.09 -13.46
C ILE A 153 4.01 21.65 -13.93
N ASP A 154 4.98 20.77 -14.18
CA ASP A 154 6.22 21.13 -14.83
C ASP A 154 5.94 21.44 -16.31
N ARG A 155 6.18 22.70 -16.70
CA ARG A 155 5.96 23.21 -18.05
C ARG A 155 7.18 23.07 -18.97
N SER A 156 8.33 22.64 -18.43
CA SER A 156 9.55 22.41 -19.22
C SER A 156 9.52 21.08 -19.97
N CYS A 157 8.79 20.10 -19.43
CA CYS A 157 8.63 18.75 -19.95
C CYS A 157 7.49 18.64 -20.98
N SER A 158 7.71 17.90 -22.08
CA SER A 158 6.68 17.65 -23.10
C SER A 158 6.02 16.28 -22.94
N CYS A 159 4.70 16.25 -23.13
CA CYS A 159 3.88 15.03 -23.16
C CYS A 159 3.28 14.77 -24.57
N ASP A 160 4.00 15.09 -25.65
CA ASP A 160 3.42 15.02 -27.00
C ASP A 160 3.14 13.59 -27.48
N LYS A 161 3.90 12.60 -27.02
CA LYS A 161 3.61 11.18 -27.31
C LYS A 161 2.37 10.70 -26.55
N GLU A 162 2.25 11.13 -25.29
CA GLU A 162 1.17 10.81 -24.39
C GLU A 162 -0.16 11.42 -24.86
N LYS A 163 -0.16 12.66 -25.38
CA LYS A 163 -1.34 13.24 -26.08
C LYS A 163 -1.80 12.43 -27.29
N CYS A 164 -0.88 11.73 -27.96
CA CYS A 164 -1.22 10.83 -29.05
C CYS A 164 -1.77 9.49 -28.53
N LEU A 165 -1.22 8.97 -27.42
CA LEU A 165 -1.74 7.80 -26.70
C LEU A 165 -3.18 8.05 -26.17
N GLU A 166 -3.46 9.23 -25.60
CA GLU A 166 -4.80 9.64 -25.17
C GLU A 166 -5.82 9.54 -26.31
N LYS A 167 -5.53 10.20 -27.45
CA LYS A 167 -6.39 10.16 -28.65
C LYS A 167 -6.58 8.75 -29.20
N TRP A 168 -5.54 7.91 -29.16
CA TRP A 168 -5.65 6.50 -29.53
C TRP A 168 -6.56 5.74 -28.56
N GLY A 169 -6.46 6.01 -27.26
CA GLY A 169 -7.33 5.44 -26.24
C GLY A 169 -8.79 5.83 -26.46
N GLU A 170 -9.07 7.13 -26.63
CA GLU A 170 -10.41 7.66 -26.95
C GLU A 170 -10.98 6.99 -28.22
N SER A 171 -10.15 6.86 -29.27
CA SER A 171 -10.52 6.18 -30.52
C SER A 171 -10.78 4.67 -30.35
N ASN A 172 -10.26 4.04 -29.29
CA ASN A 172 -10.52 2.65 -28.90
C ASN A 172 -11.60 2.55 -27.80
N GLY A 173 -12.27 3.64 -27.42
CA GLY A 173 -13.39 3.65 -26.48
C GLY A 173 -13.04 3.93 -25.02
N VAL A 174 -11.81 4.38 -24.72
CA VAL A 174 -11.47 4.90 -23.38
C VAL A 174 -12.31 6.15 -23.09
N LYS A 175 -12.84 6.23 -21.88
CA LYS A 175 -13.42 7.47 -21.36
C LYS A 175 -12.54 7.95 -20.22
N THR A 176 -12.09 9.20 -20.30
CA THR A 176 -11.21 9.80 -19.30
C THR A 176 -11.77 11.16 -18.87
N SER A 177 -11.67 11.46 -17.57
CA SER A 177 -11.77 12.82 -17.04
C SER A 177 -10.39 13.38 -16.68
N LEU A 178 -9.33 12.64 -16.98
CA LEU A 178 -7.94 12.94 -16.68
C LEU A 178 -7.14 13.22 -17.95
N LYS A 179 -6.02 13.92 -17.80
CA LYS A 179 -5.04 14.19 -18.85
C LYS A 179 -3.63 13.96 -18.34
N ILE A 180 -2.76 13.38 -19.15
CA ILE A 180 -1.34 13.15 -18.83
C ILE A 180 -0.57 14.48 -18.90
N ALA A 181 0.22 14.75 -17.87
CA ALA A 181 1.04 15.95 -17.71
C ALA A 181 2.34 15.60 -16.97
N CYS A 182 3.37 16.44 -17.09
CA CYS A 182 4.53 16.34 -16.20
C CYS A 182 4.23 17.08 -14.89
N VAL A 183 4.47 16.42 -13.75
CA VAL A 183 4.23 16.91 -12.40
C VAL A 183 5.57 17.00 -11.68
N GLU A 184 5.83 18.16 -11.08
CA GLU A 184 7.06 18.45 -10.34
C GLU A 184 7.28 17.39 -9.24
N GLY A 185 8.47 16.79 -9.21
CA GLY A 185 8.83 15.70 -8.28
C GLY A 185 8.25 14.32 -8.59
N ALA A 186 7.22 14.20 -9.44
CA ALA A 186 6.55 12.92 -9.74
C ALA A 186 6.71 12.45 -11.21
N GLY A 187 7.46 13.18 -12.03
CA GLY A 187 7.68 12.83 -13.43
C GLY A 187 6.41 12.99 -14.26
N ARG A 188 5.95 11.94 -14.95
CA ARG A 188 4.69 11.98 -15.71
C ARG A 188 3.57 11.43 -14.84
N GLY A 189 2.47 12.16 -14.75
CA GLY A 189 1.27 11.79 -13.99
C GLY A 189 -0.01 12.15 -14.74
N ALA A 190 -1.16 11.88 -14.13
CA ALA A 190 -2.47 12.25 -14.67
C ALA A 190 -3.14 13.34 -13.80
N ILE A 191 -3.59 14.43 -14.42
CA ILE A 191 -4.29 15.55 -13.76
C ILE A 191 -5.77 15.59 -14.13
N ALA A 192 -6.64 16.03 -13.23
CA ALA A 192 -8.08 16.13 -13.51
C ALA A 192 -8.41 17.32 -14.43
N THR A 193 -9.26 17.08 -15.43
CA THR A 193 -9.68 18.09 -16.44
C THR A 193 -10.95 18.86 -16.06
N LYS A 194 -11.55 18.51 -14.92
CA LYS A 194 -12.72 19.13 -14.27
C LYS A 194 -12.70 18.72 -12.79
N ASP A 195 -13.52 19.36 -11.96
CA ASP A 195 -13.74 18.86 -10.60
C ASP A 195 -14.47 17.52 -10.64
N LEU A 196 -13.99 16.56 -9.84
CA LEU A 196 -14.51 15.21 -9.73
C LEU A 196 -14.87 14.89 -8.28
N LYS A 197 -15.97 14.18 -8.07
CA LYS A 197 -16.55 13.84 -6.76
C LYS A 197 -16.31 12.38 -6.40
N VAL A 198 -16.54 12.05 -5.13
CA VAL A 198 -16.57 10.66 -4.65
C VAL A 198 -17.56 9.85 -5.50
N GLY A 199 -17.12 8.69 -6.02
CA GLY A 199 -17.87 7.82 -6.91
C GLY A 199 -17.82 8.18 -8.40
N ASP A 200 -17.30 9.35 -8.80
CA ASP A 200 -17.08 9.64 -10.22
C ASP A 200 -15.99 8.70 -10.79
N ILE A 201 -16.18 8.29 -12.05
CA ILE A 201 -15.20 7.47 -12.76
C ILE A 201 -14.16 8.38 -13.41
N ALA A 202 -12.94 8.39 -12.86
CA ALA A 202 -11.84 9.19 -13.39
C ALA A 202 -11.38 8.65 -14.75
N LEU A 203 -11.34 7.32 -14.89
CA LEU A 203 -10.91 6.61 -16.09
C LEU A 203 -11.72 5.30 -16.27
N GLU A 204 -12.12 5.00 -17.51
CA GLU A 204 -12.82 3.77 -17.91
C GLU A 204 -12.11 3.17 -19.14
N ILE A 205 -11.53 1.98 -18.98
CA ILE A 205 -10.69 1.31 -19.97
C ILE A 205 -11.40 0.07 -20.53
N PRO A 206 -11.70 0.00 -21.84
CA PRO A 206 -12.17 -1.23 -22.48
C PRO A 206 -11.16 -2.38 -22.39
N VAL A 207 -11.66 -3.58 -22.08
CA VAL A 207 -10.82 -4.80 -22.02
C VAL A 207 -10.02 -5.04 -23.31
N SER A 208 -10.54 -4.60 -24.46
CA SER A 208 -9.89 -4.73 -25.77
C SER A 208 -8.57 -3.96 -25.95
N ILE A 209 -8.19 -3.09 -25.01
CA ILE A 209 -6.86 -2.43 -24.99
C ILE A 209 -6.01 -2.79 -23.77
N ILE A 210 -6.46 -3.70 -22.91
CA ILE A 210 -5.65 -4.18 -21.77
C ILE A 210 -4.68 -5.25 -22.27
N ILE A 211 -3.38 -5.02 -22.06
CA ILE A 211 -2.32 -5.98 -22.40
C ILE A 211 -2.28 -7.04 -21.30
N SER A 212 -2.39 -8.31 -21.69
CA SER A 212 -2.47 -9.48 -20.81
C SER A 212 -2.06 -10.74 -21.58
N GLU A 213 -1.90 -11.87 -20.87
CA GLU A 213 -1.40 -13.17 -21.38
C GLU A 213 -2.02 -13.64 -22.70
N GLU A 214 -3.27 -13.25 -22.98
CA GLU A 214 -3.94 -13.53 -24.26
C GLU A 214 -3.20 -13.01 -25.50
N HIS A 215 -2.33 -12.00 -25.36
CA HIS A 215 -1.52 -11.47 -26.44
C HIS A 215 -0.33 -12.39 -26.74
N VAL A 216 0.25 -13.00 -25.70
CA VAL A 216 1.22 -14.09 -25.87
C VAL A 216 0.55 -15.26 -26.57
N HIS A 217 -0.62 -15.71 -26.11
CA HIS A 217 -1.35 -16.85 -26.68
C HIS A 217 -1.67 -16.72 -28.19
N LYS A 218 -1.72 -15.48 -28.71
CA LYS A 218 -1.97 -15.16 -30.12
C LYS A 218 -0.67 -14.93 -30.93
N SER A 219 0.49 -14.95 -30.27
CA SER A 219 1.82 -14.74 -30.87
C SER A 219 2.45 -16.03 -31.39
N ASP A 220 3.50 -15.89 -32.18
CA ASP A 220 4.36 -17.00 -32.61
C ASP A 220 5.19 -17.60 -31.46
N MET A 221 5.27 -16.95 -30.30
CA MET A 221 6.10 -17.39 -29.16
C MET A 221 5.42 -18.46 -28.30
N TYR A 222 4.10 -18.46 -28.21
CA TYR A 222 3.36 -19.27 -27.23
C TYR A 222 3.61 -20.79 -27.36
N HIS A 223 3.61 -21.31 -28.59
CA HIS A 223 3.82 -22.73 -28.86
C HIS A 223 5.23 -23.25 -28.51
N ILE A 224 6.15 -22.35 -28.16
CA ILE A 224 7.48 -22.65 -27.63
C ILE A 224 7.45 -22.53 -26.10
N LEU A 225 6.96 -21.38 -25.60
CA LEU A 225 6.93 -21.07 -24.18
C LEU A 225 6.03 -22.04 -23.38
N GLU A 226 4.88 -22.48 -23.90
CA GLU A 226 3.96 -23.41 -23.21
C GLU A 226 4.59 -24.78 -22.89
N LYS A 227 5.75 -25.10 -23.48
CA LYS A 227 6.47 -26.37 -23.30
C LYS A 227 7.61 -26.27 -22.28
N ILE A 228 7.89 -25.08 -21.78
CA ILE A 228 8.91 -24.84 -20.76
C ILE A 228 8.27 -25.11 -19.40
N ASP A 229 8.81 -26.08 -18.66
CA ASP A 229 8.30 -26.40 -17.34
C ASP A 229 8.50 -25.21 -16.37
N GLY A 230 7.52 -24.96 -15.51
CA GLY A 230 7.57 -23.89 -14.51
C GLY A 230 7.49 -22.43 -15.00
N ILE A 231 7.43 -22.14 -16.31
CA ILE A 231 7.35 -20.75 -16.80
C ILE A 231 5.99 -20.11 -16.43
N THR A 232 6.03 -18.85 -15.96
CA THR A 232 4.82 -18.10 -15.56
C THR A 232 4.27 -17.25 -16.70
N SER A 233 2.98 -16.91 -16.64
CA SER A 233 2.36 -15.96 -17.58
C SER A 233 3.06 -14.60 -17.57
N GLU A 234 3.53 -14.14 -16.40
CA GLU A 234 4.33 -12.94 -16.23
C GLU A 234 5.65 -13.00 -17.02
N THR A 235 6.43 -14.09 -16.89
CA THR A 235 7.67 -14.27 -17.65
C THR A 235 7.41 -14.36 -19.15
N MET A 236 6.32 -15.02 -19.57
CA MET A 236 5.92 -15.04 -20.99
C MET A 236 5.58 -13.63 -21.52
N LEU A 237 4.87 -12.82 -20.72
CA LEU A 237 4.49 -11.45 -21.06
C LEU A 237 5.69 -10.50 -21.15
N LEU A 238 6.67 -10.69 -20.27
CA LEU A 238 7.95 -9.99 -20.29
C LEU A 238 8.68 -10.25 -21.61
N LEU A 239 8.90 -11.52 -21.96
CA LEU A 239 9.55 -11.91 -23.21
C LEU A 239 8.79 -11.39 -24.45
N TRP A 240 7.46 -11.48 -24.44
CA TRP A 240 6.63 -10.93 -25.52
C TRP A 240 6.79 -9.41 -25.66
N SER A 241 6.89 -8.68 -24.54
CA SER A 241 7.03 -7.22 -24.54
C SER A 241 8.36 -6.75 -25.12
N MET A 242 9.45 -7.52 -24.90
CA MET A 242 10.76 -7.26 -25.50
C MET A 242 10.68 -7.25 -27.03
N LYS A 243 10.01 -8.24 -27.64
CA LYS A 243 9.80 -8.29 -29.10
C LYS A 243 8.78 -7.26 -29.59
N GLU A 244 7.64 -7.12 -28.90
CA GLU A 244 6.52 -6.30 -29.37
C GLU A 244 6.83 -4.79 -29.36
N ARG A 245 7.71 -4.31 -28.48
CA ARG A 245 8.19 -2.91 -28.48
C ARG A 245 8.74 -2.46 -29.84
N HIS A 246 9.43 -3.37 -30.54
CA HIS A 246 10.04 -3.12 -31.84
C HIS A 246 9.11 -3.42 -33.03
N ASN A 247 7.93 -3.99 -32.79
CA ASN A 247 6.97 -4.31 -33.84
C ASN A 247 6.22 -3.04 -34.30
N CYS A 248 6.65 -2.46 -35.42
CA CYS A 248 6.02 -1.29 -36.04
C CYS A 248 4.54 -1.49 -36.44
N SER A 249 4.08 -2.74 -36.56
CA SER A 249 2.68 -3.09 -36.84
C SER A 249 1.87 -3.39 -35.58
N SER A 250 2.46 -3.30 -34.38
CA SER A 250 1.77 -3.56 -33.12
C SER A 250 0.62 -2.60 -32.90
N LYS A 251 -0.54 -3.12 -32.47
CA LYS A 251 -1.66 -2.32 -31.95
C LYS A 251 -1.20 -1.38 -30.82
N PHE A 252 -0.22 -1.79 -30.03
CA PHE A 252 0.26 -1.10 -28.83
C PHE A 252 1.55 -0.29 -29.09
N LYS A 253 2.02 -0.18 -30.34
CA LYS A 253 3.26 0.55 -30.67
C LYS A 253 3.27 1.97 -30.08
N ILE A 254 2.12 2.65 -30.13
CA ILE A 254 1.97 4.00 -29.57
C ILE A 254 2.11 4.05 -28.03
N TYR A 255 1.72 3.00 -27.32
CA TYR A 255 1.95 2.88 -25.87
C TYR A 255 3.42 2.59 -25.58
N PHE A 256 4.02 1.62 -26.28
CA PHE A 256 5.45 1.31 -26.18
C PHE A 256 6.35 2.52 -26.49
N ASP A 257 5.95 3.39 -27.42
CA ASP A 257 6.67 4.63 -27.72
C ASP A 257 6.58 5.68 -26.61
N THR A 258 5.58 5.63 -25.73
CA THR A 258 5.50 6.47 -24.52
C THR A 258 6.33 5.93 -23.35
N LEU A 259 6.70 4.66 -23.33
CA LEU A 259 7.52 4.11 -22.25
C LEU A 259 8.94 4.71 -22.26
N PRO A 260 9.60 4.84 -21.10
CA PRO A 260 10.95 5.38 -21.06
C PRO A 260 11.95 4.42 -21.75
N GLU A 261 13.08 4.97 -22.21
CA GLU A 261 14.17 4.15 -22.79
C GLU A 261 14.84 3.31 -21.70
N GLU A 262 15.02 3.87 -20.52
CA GLU A 262 15.54 3.24 -19.30
C GLU A 262 14.58 3.56 -18.13
N PHE A 263 14.30 2.59 -17.25
CA PHE A 263 13.59 2.87 -16.01
C PHE A 263 14.57 3.30 -14.91
N LYS A 264 14.02 3.95 -13.88
CA LYS A 264 14.79 4.50 -12.76
C LYS A 264 14.53 3.73 -11.47
N THR A 265 14.61 2.40 -11.50
CA THR A 265 14.35 1.56 -10.32
C THR A 265 15.63 1.19 -9.56
N GLY A 266 15.48 0.68 -8.33
CA GLY A 266 16.60 0.10 -7.56
C GLY A 266 17.36 -1.01 -8.31
N LEU A 267 16.69 -1.74 -9.20
CA LEU A 267 17.34 -2.76 -10.05
C LEU A 267 18.38 -2.13 -10.99
N SER A 268 18.19 -0.89 -11.39
CA SER A 268 19.09 -0.12 -12.27
C SER A 268 20.06 0.81 -11.52
N PHE A 269 20.16 0.72 -10.19
CA PHE A 269 21.15 1.50 -9.41
C PHE A 269 22.59 1.19 -9.82
N GLY A 270 23.39 2.25 -9.99
CA GLY A 270 24.82 2.20 -10.25
C GLY A 270 25.65 1.93 -8.98
N VAL A 271 26.97 1.75 -9.17
CA VAL A 271 27.89 1.38 -8.08
C VAL A 271 27.88 2.38 -6.93
N ASP A 272 27.85 3.69 -7.24
CA ASP A 272 27.88 4.74 -6.23
C ASP A 272 26.59 4.75 -5.37
N ALA A 273 25.43 4.46 -5.96
CA ALA A 273 24.17 4.34 -5.25
C ALA A 273 24.12 3.08 -4.37
N ILE A 274 24.68 1.97 -4.86
CA ILE A 274 24.86 0.73 -4.09
C ILE A 274 25.80 0.96 -2.90
N MET A 275 26.89 1.71 -3.08
CA MET A 275 27.78 2.11 -1.97
C MET A 275 27.09 3.06 -0.98
N ALA A 276 26.26 3.98 -1.44
CA ALA A 276 25.50 4.87 -0.57
C ALA A 276 24.50 4.11 0.33
N LEU A 277 23.98 2.96 -0.12
CA LEU A 277 23.10 2.07 0.66
C LEU A 277 23.82 1.19 1.70
N ASP A 278 25.14 1.29 1.86
CA ASP A 278 25.87 0.48 2.84
C ASP A 278 25.29 0.63 4.26
N GLY A 279 25.25 -0.49 5.00
CA GLY A 279 24.59 -0.60 6.31
C GLY A 279 23.05 -0.66 6.28
N THR A 280 22.38 -0.58 5.12
CA THR A 280 20.91 -0.66 5.02
C THR A 280 20.43 -2.02 4.50
N LEU A 281 19.25 -2.49 4.94
CA LEU A 281 18.63 -3.72 4.41
C LEU A 281 18.28 -3.62 2.91
N LEU A 282 18.00 -2.41 2.39
CA LEU A 282 17.68 -2.20 0.98
C LEU A 282 18.85 -2.57 0.04
N LEU A 283 20.10 -2.47 0.52
CA LEU A 283 21.25 -2.97 -0.23
C LEU A 283 21.12 -4.48 -0.53
N GLU A 284 20.81 -5.27 0.49
CA GLU A 284 20.62 -6.71 0.36
C GLU A 284 19.39 -7.05 -0.49
N GLU A 285 18.27 -6.34 -0.28
CA GLU A 285 17.04 -6.50 -1.10
C GLU A 285 17.33 -6.29 -2.60
N ILE A 286 18.02 -5.20 -2.95
CA ILE A 286 18.37 -4.89 -4.34
C ILE A 286 19.36 -5.91 -4.90
N MET A 287 20.40 -6.30 -4.14
CA MET A 287 21.38 -7.30 -4.60
C MET A 287 20.74 -8.66 -4.87
N GLN A 288 19.89 -9.14 -3.96
CA GLN A 288 19.15 -10.40 -4.12
C GLN A 288 18.20 -10.35 -5.32
N ALA A 289 17.48 -9.23 -5.52
CA ALA A 289 16.60 -9.06 -6.67
C ALA A 289 17.37 -9.05 -8.01
N LYS A 290 18.51 -8.34 -8.08
CA LYS A 290 19.36 -8.29 -9.28
C LYS A 290 19.96 -9.66 -9.62
N GLU A 291 20.43 -10.41 -8.62
CA GLU A 291 20.94 -11.78 -8.82
C GLU A 291 19.83 -12.74 -9.26
N HIS A 292 18.64 -12.68 -8.65
CA HIS A 292 17.50 -13.52 -9.04
C HIS A 292 17.12 -13.31 -10.52
N LEU A 293 17.06 -12.05 -10.97
CA LEU A 293 16.82 -11.72 -12.38
C LEU A 293 17.96 -12.19 -13.30
N ARG A 294 19.21 -12.12 -12.84
CA ARG A 294 20.38 -12.57 -13.60
C ARG A 294 20.34 -14.08 -13.84
N VAL A 295 20.08 -14.87 -12.80
CA VAL A 295 19.88 -16.32 -12.90
C VAL A 295 18.74 -16.64 -13.85
N GLN A 296 17.57 -15.99 -13.69
CA GLN A 296 16.42 -16.20 -14.58
C GLN A 296 16.75 -15.90 -16.05
N TYR A 297 17.50 -14.83 -16.34
CA TYR A 297 17.93 -14.51 -17.69
C TYR A 297 18.87 -15.58 -18.26
N ASP A 298 19.94 -15.93 -17.53
CA ASP A 298 20.98 -16.85 -18.02
C ASP A 298 20.45 -18.28 -18.24
N GLU A 299 19.47 -18.72 -17.44
CA GLU A 299 18.79 -20.01 -17.61
C GLU A 299 17.78 -20.03 -18.78
N LEU A 300 17.07 -18.93 -19.03
CA LEU A 300 15.93 -18.91 -19.96
C LEU A 300 16.27 -18.35 -21.35
N VAL A 301 16.94 -17.20 -21.41
CA VAL A 301 17.03 -16.39 -22.62
C VAL A 301 18.08 -16.91 -23.62
N PRO A 302 19.34 -17.22 -23.24
CA PRO A 302 20.31 -17.79 -24.17
C PRO A 302 19.87 -19.12 -24.79
N PRO A 303 19.23 -20.08 -24.05
CA PRO A 303 18.68 -21.29 -24.65
C PRO A 303 17.53 -21.02 -25.64
N LEU A 304 16.63 -20.08 -25.34
CA LEU A 304 15.56 -19.68 -26.26
C LEU A 304 16.12 -19.14 -27.59
N CYS A 305 17.03 -18.17 -27.52
CA CYS A 305 17.65 -17.55 -28.69
C CYS A 305 18.45 -18.56 -29.53
N LYS A 306 19.11 -19.52 -28.88
CA LYS A 306 19.88 -20.59 -29.54
C LYS A 306 18.99 -21.63 -30.24
N ASN A 307 17.90 -22.04 -29.60
CA ASN A 307 17.06 -23.13 -30.08
C ASN A 307 15.96 -22.65 -31.05
N TYR A 308 15.55 -21.38 -30.97
CA TYR A 308 14.45 -20.80 -31.73
C TYR A 308 14.78 -19.41 -32.30
N PRO A 309 15.89 -19.24 -33.04
CA PRO A 309 16.39 -17.93 -33.48
C PRO A 309 15.41 -17.15 -34.37
N ASP A 310 14.54 -17.83 -35.13
CA ASP A 310 13.52 -17.19 -35.97
C ASP A 310 12.43 -16.45 -35.16
N VAL A 311 12.25 -16.83 -33.89
CA VAL A 311 11.23 -16.26 -32.99
C VAL A 311 11.86 -15.36 -31.92
N PHE A 312 13.04 -15.75 -31.42
CA PHE A 312 13.82 -15.09 -30.38
C PHE A 312 15.14 -14.55 -30.97
N LEU A 313 15.04 -13.42 -31.67
CA LEU A 313 16.17 -12.73 -32.31
C LEU A 313 17.16 -12.20 -31.25
N PRO A 314 18.42 -12.66 -31.17
CA PRO A 314 19.34 -12.32 -30.08
C PRO A 314 19.51 -10.83 -29.78
N GLU A 315 19.36 -9.98 -30.80
CA GLU A 315 19.47 -8.52 -30.70
C GLU A 315 18.34 -7.86 -29.90
N LEU A 316 17.18 -8.54 -29.79
CA LEU A 316 16.02 -8.09 -29.01
C LEU A 316 15.97 -8.70 -27.61
N TYR A 317 16.83 -9.68 -27.33
CA TYR A 317 16.84 -10.43 -26.07
C TYR A 317 18.20 -10.39 -25.37
N THR A 318 18.76 -9.18 -25.26
CA THR A 318 19.94 -8.92 -24.42
C THR A 318 19.53 -8.79 -22.94
N TRP A 319 20.52 -8.77 -22.04
CA TRP A 319 20.31 -8.55 -20.61
C TRP A 319 19.61 -7.20 -20.33
N GLU A 320 19.99 -6.16 -21.07
CA GLU A 320 19.45 -4.81 -20.92
C GLU A 320 17.97 -4.75 -21.35
N GLN A 321 17.61 -5.44 -22.45
CA GLN A 321 16.20 -5.55 -22.87
C GLN A 321 15.37 -6.39 -21.90
N PHE A 322 15.96 -7.44 -21.31
CA PHE A 322 15.29 -8.25 -20.30
C PHE A 322 15.03 -7.46 -19.02
N LEU A 323 16.04 -6.76 -18.50
CA LEU A 323 15.91 -5.90 -17.33
C LEU A 323 14.89 -4.78 -17.56
N TRP A 324 14.94 -4.09 -18.72
CA TRP A 324 13.94 -3.09 -19.09
C TRP A 324 12.51 -3.67 -19.07
N ALA A 325 12.33 -4.90 -19.53
CA ALA A 325 11.04 -5.56 -19.51
C ALA A 325 10.63 -6.01 -18.09
N CYS A 326 11.56 -6.44 -17.23
CA CYS A 326 11.30 -6.63 -15.79
C CYS A 326 10.76 -5.35 -15.17
N GLU A 327 11.47 -4.23 -15.33
CA GLU A 327 11.13 -2.94 -14.73
C GLU A 327 9.79 -2.40 -15.24
N LEU A 328 9.48 -2.56 -16.53
CA LEU A 328 8.15 -2.26 -17.08
C LEU A 328 7.04 -3.03 -16.35
N TRP A 329 7.17 -4.35 -16.23
CA TRP A 329 6.12 -5.16 -15.62
C TRP A 329 6.03 -4.98 -14.11
N TYR A 330 7.13 -4.68 -13.42
CA TYR A 330 7.12 -4.37 -11.99
C TYR A 330 6.56 -2.99 -11.66
N SER A 331 6.88 -1.96 -12.45
CA SER A 331 6.47 -0.58 -12.17
C SER A 331 5.11 -0.17 -12.75
N ASN A 332 4.64 -0.81 -13.84
CA ASN A 332 3.42 -0.40 -14.53
C ASN A 332 2.30 -1.46 -14.60
N SER A 333 2.52 -2.69 -14.13
CA SER A 333 1.46 -3.71 -14.19
C SER A 333 0.45 -3.59 -13.04
N MET A 334 -0.78 -4.05 -13.30
CA MET A 334 -1.84 -4.15 -12.31
C MET A 334 -2.45 -5.55 -12.38
N LYS A 335 -2.82 -6.12 -11.23
CA LYS A 335 -3.58 -7.36 -11.17
C LYS A 335 -5.06 -7.06 -11.42
N VAL A 336 -5.62 -7.63 -12.47
CA VAL A 336 -7.01 -7.39 -12.90
C VAL A 336 -7.81 -8.69 -12.84
N MET A 337 -8.94 -8.66 -12.13
CA MET A 337 -9.93 -9.73 -12.12
C MET A 337 -10.88 -9.56 -13.30
N PHE A 338 -10.87 -10.53 -14.21
CA PHE A 338 -11.71 -10.56 -15.41
C PHE A 338 -13.09 -11.18 -15.13
N VAL A 339 -14.00 -11.07 -16.10
CA VAL A 339 -15.40 -11.55 -16.01
C VAL A 339 -15.47 -13.08 -15.91
N ASP A 340 -14.42 -13.80 -16.36
CA ASP A 340 -14.24 -15.25 -16.17
C ASP A 340 -13.82 -15.65 -14.74
N GLY A 341 -13.60 -14.66 -13.86
CA GLY A 341 -13.14 -14.86 -12.49
C GLY A 341 -11.63 -15.06 -12.35
N LYS A 342 -10.85 -15.02 -13.45
CA LYS A 342 -9.39 -15.13 -13.38
C LYS A 342 -8.75 -13.79 -13.03
N LEU A 343 -7.79 -13.83 -12.11
CA LEU A 343 -6.88 -12.73 -11.84
C LEU A 343 -5.71 -12.82 -12.83
N ARG A 344 -5.38 -11.73 -13.53
CA ARG A 344 -4.29 -11.70 -14.52
C ARG A 344 -3.45 -10.44 -14.32
N THR A 345 -2.13 -10.57 -14.42
CA THR A 345 -1.19 -9.43 -14.42
C THR A 345 -1.25 -8.74 -15.79
N CYS A 346 -1.50 -7.43 -15.79
CA CYS A 346 -1.82 -6.67 -17.01
C CYS A 346 -1.09 -5.32 -17.07
N LEU A 347 -0.65 -4.90 -18.26
CA LEU A 347 -0.36 -3.48 -18.52
C LEU A 347 -1.64 -2.82 -19.05
N ILE A 348 -1.98 -1.64 -18.51
CA ILE A 348 -3.19 -0.91 -18.86
C ILE A 348 -2.76 0.45 -19.43
N PRO A 349 -2.76 0.61 -20.77
CA PRO A 349 -2.44 1.88 -21.41
C PRO A 349 -3.26 3.04 -20.84
N ILE A 350 -2.64 4.23 -20.73
CA ILE A 350 -3.15 5.42 -20.04
C ILE A 350 -3.24 5.26 -18.51
N ALA A 351 -3.84 4.19 -17.98
CA ALA A 351 -3.94 4.01 -16.52
C ALA A 351 -2.56 3.85 -15.83
N GLY A 352 -1.56 3.32 -16.53
CA GLY A 352 -0.18 3.25 -16.05
C GLY A 352 0.53 4.61 -15.83
N PHE A 353 -0.13 5.74 -16.09
CA PHE A 353 0.32 7.10 -15.75
C PHE A 353 -0.34 7.66 -14.47
N LEU A 354 -1.16 6.86 -13.76
CA LEU A 354 -1.71 7.24 -12.45
C LEU A 354 -0.66 6.98 -11.37
N ASN A 355 0.00 8.03 -10.91
CA ASN A 355 1.04 7.95 -9.88
C ASN A 355 0.51 7.50 -8.51
N HIS A 356 1.43 7.08 -7.64
CA HIS A 356 1.10 6.79 -6.25
C HIS A 356 0.90 8.06 -5.39
N SER A 357 0.22 7.90 -4.26
CA SER A 357 0.22 8.83 -3.14
C SER A 357 -0.13 8.09 -1.85
N LEU A 358 0.40 8.54 -0.71
CA LEU A 358 -0.08 8.14 0.62
C LEU A 358 -1.54 8.57 0.85
N TYR A 359 -2.03 9.55 0.08
CA TYR A 359 -3.41 10.08 0.13
C TYR A 359 -4.12 9.86 -1.22
N PRO A 360 -4.29 8.60 -1.67
CA PRO A 360 -4.74 8.27 -3.01
C PRO A 360 -6.18 8.74 -3.27
N HIS A 361 -6.47 9.08 -4.53
CA HIS A 361 -7.81 9.39 -5.01
C HIS A 361 -8.59 8.15 -5.41
N ILE A 362 -7.88 7.08 -5.80
CA ILE A 362 -8.44 5.81 -6.27
C ILE A 362 -7.80 4.68 -5.46
N VAL A 363 -8.62 3.97 -4.67
CA VAL A 363 -8.18 2.75 -3.94
C VAL A 363 -8.83 1.49 -4.53
N HIS A 364 -10.10 1.56 -4.93
CA HIS A 364 -10.81 0.42 -5.52
C HIS A 364 -10.65 0.38 -7.04
N TYR A 365 -9.76 -0.47 -7.55
CA TYR A 365 -9.61 -0.77 -8.98
C TYR A 365 -9.26 -2.26 -9.18
N GLY A 366 -8.84 -2.67 -10.37
CA GLY A 366 -8.38 -4.04 -10.62
C GLY A 366 -9.51 -5.08 -10.82
N LYS A 367 -10.73 -4.66 -11.17
CA LYS A 367 -11.81 -5.58 -11.55
C LYS A 367 -12.59 -5.08 -12.76
N VAL A 368 -12.82 -5.95 -13.73
CA VAL A 368 -13.65 -5.67 -14.92
C VAL A 368 -15.12 -5.67 -14.53
N ASP A 369 -15.82 -4.59 -14.90
CA ASP A 369 -17.27 -4.48 -14.84
C ASP A 369 -17.90 -5.39 -15.92
N SER A 370 -18.77 -6.32 -15.52
CA SER A 370 -19.38 -7.30 -16.43
C SER A 370 -20.51 -6.73 -17.30
N ALA A 371 -21.07 -5.57 -16.96
CA ALA A 371 -22.13 -4.93 -17.73
C ALA A 371 -21.56 -4.03 -18.84
N THR A 372 -20.43 -3.35 -18.59
CA THR A 372 -19.76 -2.51 -19.60
C THR A 372 -18.56 -3.18 -20.28
N ASN A 373 -18.04 -4.30 -19.73
CA ASN A 373 -16.80 -4.96 -20.15
C ASN A 373 -15.57 -4.03 -20.16
N THR A 374 -15.46 -3.23 -19.09
CA THR A 374 -14.41 -2.22 -18.89
C THR A 374 -13.82 -2.32 -17.49
N LEU A 375 -12.54 -2.02 -17.35
CA LEU A 375 -11.93 -1.69 -16.07
C LEU A 375 -12.24 -0.23 -15.70
N LYS A 376 -12.72 0.03 -14.48
CA LYS A 376 -13.10 1.38 -14.01
C LYS A 376 -12.21 1.81 -12.86
N PHE A 377 -11.93 3.11 -12.80
CA PHE A 377 -11.16 3.78 -11.75
C PHE A 377 -12.07 4.81 -11.04
N PRO A 378 -12.94 4.36 -10.11
CA PRO A 378 -13.79 5.23 -9.31
C PRO A 378 -12.99 6.00 -8.25
N LEU A 379 -13.39 7.23 -7.99
CA LEU A 379 -12.81 8.06 -6.94
C LEU A 379 -13.35 7.70 -5.54
N THR A 380 -12.44 7.51 -4.59
CA THR A 380 -12.73 7.34 -3.16
C THR A 380 -12.64 8.66 -2.39
N ARG A 381 -12.00 9.69 -2.95
CA ARG A 381 -12.08 11.09 -2.48
C ARG A 381 -12.16 12.07 -3.66
N PRO A 382 -12.63 13.32 -3.46
CA PRO A 382 -12.68 14.32 -4.53
C PRO A 382 -11.29 14.61 -5.14
N CYS A 383 -11.29 15.02 -6.40
CA CYS A 383 -10.12 15.48 -7.14
C CYS A 383 -10.48 16.78 -7.86
N CYS A 384 -9.81 17.89 -7.53
CA CYS A 384 -10.11 19.21 -8.09
C CYS A 384 -9.51 19.39 -9.49
N PHE A 385 -10.07 20.29 -10.28
CA PHE A 385 -9.51 20.69 -11.58
C PHE A 385 -8.02 21.04 -11.46
N GLY A 386 -7.18 20.40 -12.28
CA GLY A 386 -5.73 20.59 -12.30
C GLY A 386 -4.93 19.87 -11.21
N GLU A 387 -5.58 19.25 -10.22
CA GLU A 387 -4.93 18.38 -9.23
C GLU A 387 -4.43 17.08 -9.91
N GLN A 388 -3.26 16.59 -9.51
CA GLN A 388 -2.82 15.25 -9.88
C GLN A 388 -3.73 14.20 -9.22
N CYS A 389 -4.35 13.34 -10.02
CA CYS A 389 -5.14 12.20 -9.58
C CYS A 389 -4.20 11.00 -9.38
N CYS A 390 -4.03 10.56 -8.14
CA CYS A 390 -3.19 9.42 -7.76
C CYS A 390 -4.02 8.19 -7.42
N LEU A 391 -3.43 7.00 -7.54
CA LEU A 391 -4.00 5.74 -7.04
C LEU A 391 -3.10 5.08 -5.98
N SER A 392 -3.62 4.09 -5.26
CA SER A 392 -2.84 3.30 -4.30
C SER A 392 -2.16 2.13 -5.02
N TYR A 393 -0.83 2.13 -5.20
CA TYR A 393 -0.12 0.94 -5.73
C TYR A 393 -0.24 -0.27 -4.79
N GLY A 394 -0.28 0.00 -3.49
CA GLY A 394 -0.42 -0.98 -2.42
C GLY A 394 -0.01 -0.37 -1.08
N ASN A 395 0.10 -1.22 -0.07
CA ASN A 395 0.73 -0.89 1.21
C ASN A 395 2.20 -1.29 1.14
N PHE A 396 3.00 -0.51 0.41
CA PHE A 396 4.40 -0.83 0.15
C PHE A 396 5.33 0.07 0.98
N SER A 397 6.41 -0.51 1.50
CA SER A 397 7.52 0.24 2.09
C SER A 397 8.21 1.09 1.01
N SER A 398 8.90 2.13 1.45
CA SER A 398 9.80 2.93 0.62
C SER A 398 10.91 2.05 0.01
N SER A 399 11.36 0.99 0.69
CA SER A 399 12.34 0.04 0.13
C SER A 399 11.79 -0.71 -1.10
N HIS A 400 10.53 -1.17 -1.04
CA HIS A 400 9.83 -1.79 -2.17
C HIS A 400 9.54 -0.79 -3.30
N LEU A 401 9.10 0.43 -2.96
CA LEU A 401 8.81 1.47 -3.95
C LEU A 401 10.08 1.93 -4.68
N ILE A 402 11.22 2.06 -3.99
CA ILE A 402 12.51 2.33 -4.62
C ILE A 402 12.92 1.16 -5.53
N THR A 403 12.88 -0.07 -5.00
CA THR A 403 13.34 -1.27 -5.73
C THR A 403 12.57 -1.50 -7.03
N PHE A 404 11.24 -1.37 -7.03
CA PHE A 404 10.39 -1.80 -8.15
C PHE A 404 9.69 -0.67 -8.91
N TYR A 405 9.61 0.54 -8.35
CA TYR A 405 8.94 1.69 -8.97
C TYR A 405 9.83 2.93 -9.13
N GLY A 406 10.97 3.00 -8.43
CA GLY A 406 11.96 4.05 -8.63
C GLY A 406 11.70 5.39 -7.94
N PHE A 407 10.94 5.39 -6.83
CA PHE A 407 10.68 6.61 -6.06
C PHE A 407 10.47 6.32 -4.57
N MET A 408 10.67 7.33 -3.74
CA MET A 408 10.23 7.36 -2.34
C MET A 408 8.98 8.27 -2.25
N PRO A 409 7.90 7.87 -1.55
CA PRO A 409 6.69 8.68 -1.42
C PRO A 409 6.96 9.95 -0.59
N GLN A 410 6.29 11.05 -0.95
CA GLN A 410 6.35 12.29 -0.15
C GLN A 410 5.53 12.15 1.14
N GLY A 411 6.17 12.46 2.27
CA GLY A 411 5.59 12.38 3.61
C GLY A 411 5.95 11.10 4.36
N ASP A 412 5.44 10.93 5.57
CA ASP A 412 5.75 9.79 6.42
C ASP A 412 4.90 8.57 6.02
N ASN A 413 5.50 7.62 5.29
CA ASN A 413 4.84 6.38 4.87
C ASN A 413 4.61 5.44 6.07
N PRO A 414 3.35 5.07 6.40
CA PRO A 414 3.08 4.17 7.52
C PRO A 414 3.65 2.76 7.38
N CYS A 415 4.00 2.36 6.15
CA CYS A 415 4.59 1.06 5.82
C CYS A 415 6.13 1.03 5.94
N ASP A 416 6.77 2.13 6.32
CA ASP A 416 8.23 2.17 6.54
C ASP A 416 8.57 1.59 7.91
N VAL A 417 8.76 0.26 7.90
CA VAL A 417 9.12 -0.56 9.05
C VAL A 417 10.54 -1.11 8.90
N ILE A 418 11.22 -1.32 10.03
CA ILE A 418 12.44 -2.11 10.12
C ILE A 418 12.05 -3.44 10.78
N PRO A 419 12.14 -4.59 10.08
CA PRO A 419 11.93 -5.88 10.69
C PRO A 419 13.06 -6.17 11.69
N LEU A 420 12.72 -6.82 12.79
CA LEU A 420 13.68 -7.30 13.79
C LEU A 420 13.69 -8.81 13.78
N ASP A 421 14.84 -9.38 13.42
CA ASP A 421 15.12 -10.79 13.69
C ASP A 421 15.52 -10.92 15.17
N ILE A 422 14.73 -11.67 15.93
CA ILE A 422 14.95 -11.89 17.36
C ILE A 422 14.95 -13.38 17.57
N ASP A 423 16.10 -13.93 17.96
CA ASP A 423 16.25 -15.35 18.28
C ASP A 423 15.25 -15.75 19.38
N VAL A 424 14.17 -16.40 18.95
CA VAL A 424 13.27 -17.13 19.84
C VAL A 424 14.01 -18.40 20.24
N GLY A 425 14.83 -18.32 21.29
CA GLY A 425 15.34 -19.52 21.96
C GLY A 425 14.17 -20.43 22.37
N ASP A 426 14.43 -21.74 22.53
CA ASP A 426 13.43 -22.80 22.82
C ASP A 426 12.71 -22.63 24.19
N ALA A 427 11.99 -21.52 24.35
CA ALA A 427 11.01 -21.29 25.38
C ALA A 427 9.67 -21.81 24.84
N ASP A 428 9.21 -22.92 25.43
CA ASP A 428 7.89 -23.50 25.14
C ASP A 428 6.83 -22.40 25.02
N CYS A 429 6.09 -22.40 23.91
CA CYS A 429 5.00 -21.45 23.68
C CYS A 429 4.07 -21.48 24.91
N ILE A 430 4.07 -20.42 25.72
CA ILE A 430 3.25 -20.34 26.93
C ILE A 430 1.79 -20.24 26.51
N GLU A 431 1.15 -21.41 26.41
CA GLU A 431 -0.25 -21.61 26.07
C GLU A 431 -1.13 -20.96 27.16
N GLY A 432 -1.42 -19.68 26.99
CA GLY A 432 -2.19 -18.88 27.96
C GLY A 432 -1.82 -17.40 28.07
N CYS A 433 -0.72 -16.93 27.48
CA CYS A 433 -0.40 -15.49 27.49
C CYS A 433 -1.15 -14.76 26.35
N PRO A 434 -2.07 -13.80 26.63
CA PRO A 434 -2.91 -13.20 25.57
C PRO A 434 -2.19 -12.20 24.65
N THR A 435 -0.96 -11.81 24.96
CA THR A 435 -0.42 -10.49 24.58
C THR A 435 0.52 -10.45 23.36
N SER A 436 1.07 -11.57 22.88
CA SER A 436 1.91 -11.56 21.67
C SER A 436 1.71 -12.82 20.79
N SER A 437 0.62 -12.84 20.02
CA SER A 437 0.42 -13.81 18.92
C SER A 437 1.25 -13.50 17.67
N TRP A 438 2.42 -12.87 17.84
CA TRP A 438 3.31 -12.40 16.80
C TRP A 438 4.62 -13.18 16.90
N THR A 439 5.05 -13.77 15.78
CA THR A 439 6.31 -14.53 15.67
C THR A 439 7.43 -13.72 15.02
N SER A 440 7.10 -12.56 14.47
CA SER A 440 8.00 -11.59 13.89
C SER A 440 7.74 -10.23 14.54
N HIS A 441 8.81 -9.48 14.76
CA HIS A 441 8.73 -8.14 15.33
C HIS A 441 9.27 -7.11 14.36
N MET A 442 8.81 -5.87 14.54
CA MET A 442 9.17 -4.74 13.69
C MET A 442 9.09 -3.45 14.48
N VAL A 443 9.79 -2.43 14.02
CA VAL A 443 9.71 -1.05 14.52
C VAL A 443 9.46 -0.08 13.37
N ARG A 444 9.02 1.13 13.68
CA ARG A 444 8.87 2.25 12.74
C ARG A 444 9.17 3.56 13.44
N GLY A 445 9.19 4.66 12.68
CA GLY A 445 9.38 5.99 13.25
C GLY A 445 8.39 6.31 14.37
N THR A 446 8.89 6.68 15.55
CA THR A 446 8.03 6.88 16.74
C THR A 446 7.15 8.12 16.64
N TRP A 447 7.43 9.02 15.69
CA TRP A 447 6.55 10.13 15.29
C TRP A 447 5.19 9.68 14.74
N LEU A 448 5.04 8.41 14.35
CA LEU A 448 3.76 7.79 13.98
C LEU A 448 2.99 7.20 15.19
N SER A 449 3.46 7.42 16.41
CA SER A 449 2.77 7.02 17.64
C SER A 449 2.27 8.23 18.42
N ASN A 450 1.02 8.14 18.89
CA ASN A 450 0.41 9.15 19.76
C ASN A 450 0.50 8.79 21.25
N ASN A 451 1.12 7.66 21.63
CA ASN A 451 1.17 7.20 23.02
C ASN A 451 2.62 7.08 23.53
N HIS A 452 3.07 8.12 24.22
CA HIS A 452 4.38 8.21 24.85
C HIS A 452 4.35 8.00 26.37
N ASN A 453 3.21 7.56 26.92
CA ASN A 453 3.05 7.30 28.34
C ASN A 453 3.95 6.12 28.78
N ILE A 454 4.11 5.97 30.10
CA ILE A 454 4.78 4.82 30.71
C ILE A 454 4.16 3.50 30.22
N PHE A 455 4.99 2.47 30.04
CA PHE A 455 4.71 1.22 29.34
C PHE A 455 4.47 1.31 27.82
N TYR A 456 4.59 2.48 27.18
CA TYR A 456 4.38 2.65 25.73
C TYR A 456 5.51 3.41 25.02
N TYR A 457 5.92 4.58 25.52
CA TYR A 457 7.10 5.34 25.04
C TYR A 457 7.15 5.73 23.55
N GLY A 458 6.05 5.60 22.79
CA GLY A 458 6.02 5.73 21.33
C GLY A 458 6.42 4.47 20.57
N LEU A 459 6.73 3.37 21.28
CA LEU A 459 7.24 2.10 20.74
C LEU A 459 6.12 1.06 20.54
N PRO A 460 6.29 0.06 19.65
CA PRO A 460 5.27 -0.95 19.38
C PRO A 460 5.00 -1.85 20.59
N SER A 461 3.75 -1.88 21.05
CA SER A 461 3.35 -2.72 22.19
C SER A 461 3.63 -4.21 22.01
N PRO A 462 3.42 -4.86 20.84
CA PRO A 462 3.77 -6.28 20.67
C PRO A 462 5.25 -6.59 20.92
N LEU A 463 6.17 -5.69 20.53
CA LEU A 463 7.60 -5.84 20.80
C LEU A 463 7.91 -5.65 22.28
N LEU A 464 7.37 -4.61 22.92
CA LEU A 464 7.57 -4.39 24.35
C LEU A 464 7.03 -5.56 25.17
N ASP A 465 5.81 -6.03 24.87
CA ASP A 465 5.16 -7.13 25.58
C ASP A 465 5.92 -8.47 25.40
N TYR A 466 6.52 -8.70 24.22
CA TYR A 466 7.46 -9.82 24.01
C TYR A 466 8.74 -9.68 24.86
N LEU A 467 9.43 -8.54 24.80
CA LEU A 467 10.68 -8.31 25.54
C LEU A 467 10.49 -8.37 27.06
N ARG A 468 9.36 -7.87 27.56
CA ARG A 468 8.95 -8.00 28.98
C ARG A 468 8.81 -9.46 29.39
N GLY A 469 8.16 -10.28 28.58
CA GLY A 469 7.96 -11.72 28.83
C GLY A 469 9.24 -12.54 28.70
N ALA A 470 10.13 -12.17 27.78
CA ALA A 470 11.45 -12.79 27.66
C ALA A 470 12.35 -12.52 28.89
N ARG A 471 12.17 -11.36 29.55
CA ARG A 471 12.92 -10.97 30.77
C ARG A 471 12.25 -11.37 32.09
N SER A 472 10.95 -11.71 32.12
CA SER A 472 10.27 -12.19 33.32
C SER A 472 9.21 -13.25 33.01
N PRO A 473 9.26 -14.45 33.64
CA PRO A 473 8.25 -15.49 33.44
C PRO A 473 6.92 -15.21 34.18
N ALA A 474 6.84 -14.13 34.97
CA ALA A 474 5.59 -13.67 35.56
C ALA A 474 4.82 -12.81 34.55
N PRO A 475 3.46 -12.89 34.49
CA PRO A 475 2.68 -12.02 33.60
C PRO A 475 2.94 -10.54 33.95
N HIS A 476 3.58 -9.81 33.04
CA HIS A 476 3.87 -8.39 33.27
C HIS A 476 2.57 -7.58 33.22
N THR A 477 2.16 -7.07 34.37
CA THR A 477 1.07 -6.10 34.48
C THR A 477 1.61 -4.71 34.18
N LYS A 478 0.87 -3.89 33.42
CA LYS A 478 1.19 -2.46 33.21
C LYS A 478 0.81 -1.64 34.46
N THR A 479 1.29 -2.07 35.61
CA THR A 479 1.06 -1.47 36.94
C THR A 479 2.35 -0.86 37.46
N ILE A 480 2.22 0.29 38.12
CA ILE A 480 3.32 1.06 38.72
C ILE A 480 3.77 0.31 40.00
N GLU A 481 4.63 -0.67 39.80
CA GLU A 481 5.24 -1.52 40.81
C GLU A 481 6.73 -1.59 40.55
N ILE A 482 7.56 -1.55 41.60
CA ILE A 482 9.03 -1.45 41.47
C ILE A 482 9.60 -2.52 40.53
N SER A 483 9.17 -3.79 40.67
CA SER A 483 9.63 -4.88 39.80
C SER A 483 9.22 -4.75 38.33
N ASN A 484 8.09 -4.08 38.05
CA ASN A 484 7.68 -3.79 36.67
C ASN A 484 8.54 -2.66 36.10
N LEU A 485 8.77 -1.59 36.88
CA LEU A 485 9.60 -0.46 36.47
C LEU A 485 11.08 -0.85 36.29
N GLU A 486 11.61 -1.72 37.14
CA GLU A 486 12.95 -2.32 36.95
C GLU A 486 13.03 -3.12 35.65
N ASN A 487 12.00 -3.89 35.29
CA ASN A 487 11.94 -4.60 34.01
C ASN A 487 11.90 -3.63 32.81
N GLU A 488 11.12 -2.55 32.91
CA GLU A 488 11.05 -1.52 31.86
C GLU A 488 12.41 -0.85 31.61
N ILE A 489 13.18 -0.55 32.67
CA ILE A 489 14.54 0.00 32.53
C ILE A 489 15.42 -0.94 31.70
N GLU A 490 15.37 -2.23 31.96
CA GLU A 490 16.22 -3.20 31.26
C GLU A 490 15.76 -3.45 29.82
N VAL A 491 14.45 -3.50 29.56
CA VAL A 491 13.90 -3.57 28.18
C VAL A 491 14.31 -2.34 27.36
N LEU A 492 14.24 -1.13 27.95
CA LEU A 492 14.61 0.11 27.26
C LEU A 492 16.13 0.22 27.02
N LYS A 493 16.96 -0.29 27.93
CA LYS A 493 18.43 -0.39 27.74
C LYS A 493 18.79 -1.37 26.62
N ASP A 494 18.16 -2.53 26.55
CA ASP A 494 18.40 -3.49 25.46
C ASP A 494 18.08 -2.87 24.10
N LEU A 495 16.89 -2.25 23.99
CA LEU A 495 16.50 -1.53 22.78
C LEU A 495 17.50 -0.39 22.46
N GLN A 496 17.90 0.40 23.44
CA GLN A 496 18.89 1.46 23.24
C GLN A 496 20.24 0.90 22.75
N SER A 497 20.69 -0.23 23.27
CA SER A 497 21.92 -0.92 22.83
C SER A 497 21.81 -1.39 21.38
N THR A 498 20.76 -2.16 21.05
CA THR A 498 20.50 -2.67 19.69
C THR A 498 20.42 -1.55 18.66
N PHE A 499 19.64 -0.51 18.94
CA PHE A 499 19.47 0.61 18.00
C PHE A 499 20.68 1.55 17.94
N SER A 500 21.54 1.59 18.96
CA SER A 500 22.83 2.30 18.88
C SER A 500 23.77 1.59 17.92
N SER A 501 23.90 0.27 18.03
CA SER A 501 24.69 -0.53 17.08
C SER A 501 24.12 -0.45 15.65
N MET A 502 22.79 -0.43 15.49
CA MET A 502 22.17 -0.19 14.18
C MET A 502 22.49 1.19 13.60
N MET A 503 22.50 2.25 14.43
CA MET A 503 22.90 3.60 14.01
C MET A 503 24.38 3.66 13.60
N GLU A 504 25.26 2.99 14.33
CA GLU A 504 26.69 2.87 13.99
C GLU A 504 26.90 2.13 12.66
N ASN A 505 26.19 1.01 12.44
CA ASN A 505 26.25 0.23 11.21
C ASN A 505 25.71 0.99 9.99
N LEU A 506 24.66 1.80 10.17
CA LEU A 506 24.18 2.70 9.11
C LEU A 506 25.29 3.69 8.71
N GLY A 507 26.12 4.15 9.66
CA GLY A 507 27.14 5.17 9.41
C GLY A 507 26.52 6.51 9.00
N ASP A 508 27.36 7.54 8.87
CA ASP A 508 26.88 8.87 8.49
C ASP A 508 26.52 8.96 7.00
N THR A 509 25.51 9.77 6.70
CA THR A 509 25.21 10.22 5.34
C THR A 509 26.20 11.32 4.99
N ASP A 510 27.35 10.91 4.44
CA ASP A 510 28.39 11.83 3.96
C ASP A 510 27.78 12.88 3.02
N LEU A 511 28.19 14.13 3.22
CA LEU A 511 27.79 15.28 2.42
C LEU A 511 28.43 15.23 1.03
N VAL A 512 28.00 14.28 0.20
CA VAL A 512 28.08 14.44 -1.26
C VAL A 512 27.37 15.76 -1.59
N ASP A 513 28.00 16.64 -2.38
CA ASP A 513 27.40 17.90 -2.81
C ASP A 513 26.08 17.59 -3.53
N SER A 514 24.98 17.74 -2.79
CA SER A 514 23.73 17.04 -3.09
C SER A 514 23.15 17.45 -4.44
N ASP A 515 23.40 18.70 -4.86
CA ASP A 515 22.89 19.22 -6.13
C ASP A 515 23.43 18.44 -7.35
N ASP A 516 24.70 18.03 -7.37
CA ASP A 516 25.37 17.38 -8.52
C ASP A 516 25.24 15.84 -8.52
N ALA A 517 24.77 15.21 -7.44
CA ALA A 517 24.62 13.75 -7.36
C ALA A 517 23.61 13.19 -8.40
N SER A 518 23.84 11.96 -8.87
CA SER A 518 22.92 11.27 -9.77
C SER A 518 21.60 10.90 -9.07
N TRP A 519 20.57 10.60 -9.86
CA TRP A 519 19.21 10.37 -9.35
C TRP A 519 19.11 9.15 -8.41
N ASP A 520 19.92 8.11 -8.67
CA ASP A 520 19.99 6.87 -7.90
C ASP A 520 20.76 7.07 -6.59
N VAL A 521 21.88 7.81 -6.63
CA VAL A 521 22.63 8.20 -5.42
C VAL A 521 21.77 9.07 -4.49
N LYS A 522 21.01 10.03 -5.05
CA LYS A 522 20.05 10.84 -4.29
C LYS A 522 19.01 9.98 -3.59
N LEU A 523 18.36 9.06 -4.33
CA LEU A 523 17.33 8.19 -3.79
C LEU A 523 17.87 7.18 -2.76
N ALA A 524 19.10 6.72 -2.92
CA ALA A 524 19.81 5.89 -1.94
C ALA A 524 20.10 6.64 -0.62
N LEU A 525 20.62 7.87 -0.72
CA LEU A 525 20.90 8.72 0.45
C LEU A 525 19.60 9.10 1.18
N GLU A 526 18.55 9.48 0.45
CA GLU A 526 17.23 9.78 1.01
C GLU A 526 16.65 8.59 1.81
N PHE A 527 16.79 7.36 1.30
CA PHE A 527 16.36 6.16 2.02
C PHE A 527 17.22 5.89 3.27
N LYS A 528 18.53 6.10 3.18
CA LYS A 528 19.45 5.93 4.31
C LYS A 528 19.20 6.96 5.41
N ASP A 529 18.90 8.21 5.06
CA ASP A 529 18.45 9.24 6.00
C ASP A 529 17.10 8.89 6.64
N LEU A 530 16.15 8.32 5.89
CA LEU A 530 14.90 7.79 6.45
C LEU A 530 15.17 6.70 7.51
N GLN A 531 16.02 5.72 7.21
CA GLN A 531 16.40 4.66 8.15
C GLN A 531 17.08 5.23 9.41
N ARG A 532 18.06 6.14 9.24
CA ARG A 532 18.70 6.86 10.36
C ARG A 532 17.68 7.65 11.18
N ARG A 533 16.70 8.31 10.55
CA ARG A 533 15.62 9.03 11.24
C ARG A 533 14.75 8.08 12.08
N ILE A 534 14.36 6.92 11.54
CA ILE A 534 13.61 5.88 12.30
C ILE A 534 14.41 5.47 13.53
N VAL A 535 15.66 5.04 13.37
CA VAL A 535 16.53 4.59 14.46
C VAL A 535 16.75 5.69 15.51
N SER A 536 17.01 6.93 15.08
CA SER A 536 17.15 8.10 15.96
C SER A 536 15.89 8.38 16.79
N SER A 537 14.70 8.23 16.19
CA SER A 537 13.43 8.42 16.91
C SER A 537 13.20 7.35 17.99
N ILE A 538 13.61 6.10 17.71
CA ILE A 538 13.53 4.99 18.66
C ILE A 538 14.50 5.22 19.83
N LEU A 539 15.76 5.61 19.56
CA LEU A 539 16.75 5.96 20.58
C LEU A 539 16.27 7.11 21.47
N THR A 540 15.63 8.12 20.88
CA THR A 540 15.04 9.26 21.59
C THR A 540 13.87 8.81 22.48
N SER A 541 12.99 7.95 21.96
CA SER A 541 11.90 7.32 22.73
C SER A 541 12.41 6.47 23.89
N CYS A 542 13.46 5.68 23.70
CA CYS A 542 14.07 4.89 24.77
C CYS A 542 14.67 5.77 25.87
N ALA A 543 15.42 6.81 25.50
CA ALA A 543 16.00 7.76 26.46
C ALA A 543 14.92 8.54 27.24
N ALA A 544 13.86 8.99 26.58
CA ALA A 544 12.72 9.63 27.22
C ALA A 544 11.98 8.66 28.17
N GLY A 545 11.77 7.41 27.74
CA GLY A 545 11.15 6.37 28.55
C GLY A 545 11.97 6.01 29.80
N LEU A 546 13.30 5.95 29.69
CA LEU A 546 14.19 5.70 30.83
C LEU A 546 14.07 6.81 31.88
N ASN A 547 13.98 8.08 31.47
CA ASN A 547 13.77 9.19 32.39
C ASN A 547 12.39 9.07 33.08
N LEU A 548 11.31 8.84 32.32
CA LEU A 548 9.96 8.67 32.87
C LEU A 548 9.88 7.56 33.92
N VAL A 549 10.55 6.43 33.67
CA VAL A 549 10.57 5.30 34.62
C VAL A 549 11.44 5.59 35.86
N GLN A 550 12.53 6.35 35.70
CA GLN A 550 13.37 6.78 36.84
C GLN A 550 12.70 7.84 37.71
N ASP A 551 11.95 8.76 37.10
CA ASP A 551 11.14 9.75 37.82
C ASP A 551 10.06 9.02 38.64
N GLU A 552 9.30 8.10 38.04
CA GLU A 552 8.27 7.30 38.74
C GLU A 552 8.88 6.44 39.87
N LEU A 553 10.03 5.79 39.64
CA LEU A 553 10.76 5.06 40.69
C LEU A 553 11.29 5.95 41.83
N SER A 554 11.42 7.26 41.60
CA SER A 554 11.86 8.23 42.61
C SER A 554 10.68 8.79 43.43
N GLU A 555 9.44 8.58 42.99
CA GLU A 555 8.21 8.96 43.70
C GLU A 555 7.63 7.82 44.58
N LEU A 556 8.12 6.58 44.42
CA LEU A 556 7.75 5.38 45.19
C LEU A 556 8.56 5.16 46.49
#